data_AF-A0A094EZS4-F1
#
_entry.id   AF-A0A094EZS4-F1
#
_cell.length_a   1.000
_cell.length_b   1.000
_cell.length_c   1.000
_cell.angle_alpha   90.00
_cell.angle_beta   90.00
_cell.angle_gamma   90.00
#
_symmetry.space_group_name_H-M   'P 1'
#
loop_
_entity.id
_entity.type
_entity.pdbx_description
1 polymer ?
#
loop_
_entity_poly.entity_id
_entity_poly.type
_entity_poly.pdbx_seq_one_letter_code
_entity_poly.pdbx_strand_id
1 'polypeptide(L)'
;MSEEKTGRRRRSSSLLYQEPPESIEHMSDQAALPNLNANWVNAKGAWTIHIVIIACLKIFYDIIPGVSQETSWTLTNISYMFGSYLMFHWVRGVPFEFNSGAYDNLNMWEQIDNGDQYTPAKKFLLSVPIVLFLLSTHYTHYDFTYFTINFLAVLAVVVPKLPSSHRMRVAKSNFAANKGQNKSITKSGDPRAQGSKDPYDAIL
;
A
#
# COMPACT_ATOMS: atom_id res chain seq x y z
N MET A 1 -7.39 -22.83 -47.32
CA MET A 1 -7.90 -21.75 -46.47
C MET A 1 -7.75 -22.22 -45.02
N SER A 2 -6.65 -21.86 -44.36
CA SER A 2 -6.35 -22.27 -42.98
C SER A 2 -6.57 -21.08 -42.05
N GLU A 3 -7.63 -21.14 -41.24
CA GLU A 3 -7.91 -20.16 -40.19
C GLU A 3 -6.85 -20.26 -39.08
N GLU A 4 -6.07 -19.20 -38.94
CA GLU A 4 -5.10 -19.07 -37.85
C GLU A 4 -5.83 -18.58 -36.59
N LYS A 5 -6.10 -19.50 -35.65
CA LYS A 5 -6.65 -19.15 -34.33
C LYS A 5 -5.61 -18.36 -33.53
N THR A 6 -5.71 -17.04 -33.54
CA THR A 6 -4.91 -16.16 -32.67
C THR A 6 -5.32 -16.41 -31.21
N GLY A 7 -4.53 -17.22 -30.50
CA GLY A 7 -4.72 -17.45 -29.07
C GLY A 7 -4.60 -16.15 -28.29
N ARG A 8 -5.67 -15.71 -27.62
CA ARG A 8 -5.61 -14.60 -26.65
C ARG A 8 -4.62 -14.98 -25.55
N ARG A 9 -3.41 -14.41 -25.63
CA ARG A 9 -2.37 -14.52 -24.61
C ARG A 9 -2.93 -14.01 -23.29
N ARG A 10 -3.28 -14.93 -22.39
CA ARG A 10 -3.71 -14.65 -21.01
C ARG A 10 -2.54 -13.92 -20.33
N ARG A 11 -2.60 -12.59 -20.24
CA ARG A 11 -1.61 -11.79 -19.48
C ARG A 11 -1.60 -12.34 -18.05
N SER A 12 -0.46 -12.86 -17.61
CA SER A 12 -0.24 -13.25 -16.23
C SER A 12 -0.61 -12.06 -15.34
N SER A 13 -1.66 -12.20 -14.56
CA SER A 13 -2.08 -11.18 -13.61
C SER A 13 -1.07 -11.16 -12.47
N SER A 14 -0.09 -10.25 -12.54
CA SER A 14 0.79 -10.00 -11.40
C SER A 14 -0.06 -9.42 -10.26
N LEU A 15 0.01 -10.06 -9.09
CA LEU A 15 -0.58 -9.52 -7.85
C LEU A 15 0.17 -8.28 -7.36
N LEU A 16 1.32 -7.98 -7.96
CA LEU A 16 2.14 -6.84 -7.66
C LEU A 16 2.21 -5.90 -8.86
N TYR A 17 1.90 -4.64 -8.63
CA TYR A 17 2.07 -3.56 -9.58
C TYR A 17 3.20 -2.66 -9.10
N GLN A 18 4.09 -2.27 -10.01
CA GLN A 18 5.13 -1.28 -9.73
C GLN A 18 4.63 0.07 -10.22
N GLU A 19 4.55 1.04 -9.32
CA GLU A 19 4.20 2.41 -9.68
C GLU A 19 5.28 2.99 -10.60
N PRO A 20 4.92 3.66 -11.71
CA PRO A 20 5.88 4.33 -12.57
C PRO A 20 6.74 5.34 -11.80
N PRO A 21 7.93 5.69 -12.31
CA PRO A 21 8.69 6.82 -11.79
C PRO A 21 7.84 8.12 -11.89
N GLU A 22 8.06 9.06 -10.97
CA GLU A 22 7.38 10.37 -11.03
C GLU A 22 7.79 11.14 -12.29
N SER A 23 6.88 12.00 -12.77
CA SER A 23 7.21 12.92 -13.87
C SER A 23 8.27 13.93 -13.42
N ILE A 24 9.00 14.51 -14.39
CA ILE A 24 10.00 15.55 -14.10
C ILE A 24 9.34 16.77 -13.44
N GLU A 25 8.11 17.09 -13.83
CA GLU A 25 7.31 18.16 -13.22
C GLU A 25 7.05 17.89 -11.75
N HIS A 26 6.54 16.69 -11.42
CA HIS A 26 6.32 16.29 -10.01
C HIS A 26 7.62 16.28 -9.21
N MET A 27 8.73 15.80 -9.79
CA MET A 27 10.03 15.85 -9.12
C MET A 27 10.48 17.28 -8.85
N SER A 28 10.26 18.20 -9.80
CA SER A 28 10.59 19.62 -9.63
C SER A 28 9.72 20.26 -8.55
N ASP A 29 8.43 19.94 -8.52
CA ASP A 29 7.50 20.44 -7.50
C ASP A 29 7.86 19.92 -6.10
N GLN A 30 8.21 18.63 -5.98
CA GLN A 30 8.69 18.04 -4.73
C GLN A 30 10.00 18.67 -4.23
N ALA A 31 10.85 19.15 -5.15
CA ALA A 31 12.11 19.80 -4.81
C ALA A 31 11.95 21.30 -4.48
N ALA A 32 10.84 21.92 -4.90
CA ALA A 32 10.62 23.36 -4.74
C ALA A 32 10.35 23.76 -3.28
N LEU A 33 9.70 22.89 -2.49
CA LEU A 33 9.29 23.17 -1.12
C LEU A 33 9.56 22.00 -0.17
N PRO A 34 9.86 22.27 1.11
CA PRO A 34 10.06 21.23 2.11
C PRO A 34 8.75 20.47 2.40
N ASN A 35 8.80 19.13 2.38
CA ASN A 35 7.65 18.30 2.70
C ASN A 35 7.36 18.21 4.22
N LEU A 36 6.55 19.16 4.74
CA LEU A 36 6.16 19.18 6.15
C LEU A 36 5.42 17.90 6.61
N ASN A 37 4.75 17.18 5.70
CA ASN A 37 4.04 15.93 6.03
C ASN A 37 5.00 14.81 6.48
N ALA A 38 6.26 14.84 6.03
CA ALA A 38 7.26 13.85 6.39
C ALA A 38 8.41 14.41 7.24
N ASN A 39 8.69 15.72 7.16
CA ASN A 39 9.84 16.34 7.83
C ASN A 39 9.82 16.21 9.36
N TRP A 40 8.63 16.17 9.96
CA TRP A 40 8.50 16.05 11.42
C TRP A 40 9.13 14.76 11.98
N VAL A 41 9.28 13.71 11.16
CA VAL A 41 9.92 12.43 11.54
C VAL A 41 11.39 12.63 11.93
N ASN A 42 12.04 13.70 11.46
CA ASN A 42 13.42 14.02 11.84
C ASN A 42 13.55 14.70 13.21
N ALA A 43 12.44 15.09 13.85
CA ALA A 43 12.48 15.67 15.18
C ALA A 43 12.71 14.60 16.26
N LYS A 44 13.52 14.89 17.28
CA LYS A 44 13.79 13.94 18.38
C LYS A 44 12.51 13.48 19.10
N GLY A 45 11.55 14.38 19.29
CA GLY A 45 10.26 14.04 19.89
C GLY A 45 9.46 13.01 19.07
N ALA A 46 9.60 13.04 17.75
CA ALA A 46 8.99 12.06 16.87
C ALA A 46 9.59 10.67 17.06
N TRP A 47 10.83 10.53 17.55
CA TRP A 47 11.41 9.22 17.83
C TRP A 47 10.96 8.72 19.21
N THR A 48 10.94 9.62 20.19
CA THR A 48 10.46 9.32 21.54
C THR A 48 9.01 8.85 21.56
N ILE A 49 8.14 9.38 20.70
CA ILE A 49 6.72 8.99 20.69
C ILE A 49 6.51 7.50 20.39
N HIS A 50 7.39 6.86 19.61
CA HIS A 50 7.30 5.42 19.34
C HIS A 50 7.49 4.61 20.62
N ILE A 51 8.48 4.99 21.45
CA ILE A 51 8.75 4.35 22.74
C ILE A 51 7.56 4.56 23.68
N VAL A 52 7.02 5.79 23.72
CA VAL A 52 5.85 6.13 24.54
C VAL A 52 4.62 5.32 24.12
N ILE A 53 4.32 5.24 22.81
CA ILE A 53 3.19 4.45 22.30
C ILE A 53 3.34 2.97 22.67
N ILE A 54 4.53 2.39 22.50
CA ILE A 54 4.79 0.99 22.88
C ILE A 54 4.57 0.79 24.38
N ALA A 55 5.09 1.69 25.22
CA ALA A 55 4.91 1.61 26.66
C ALA A 55 3.44 1.75 27.06
N CYS A 56 2.71 2.70 26.46
CA CYS A 56 1.28 2.89 26.69
C CYS A 56 0.46 1.66 26.27
N LEU A 57 0.73 1.09 25.09
CA LEU A 57 0.09 -0.15 24.65
C LEU A 57 0.37 -1.30 25.62
N LYS A 58 1.62 -1.44 26.07
CA LYS A 58 1.99 -2.50 27.02
C LYS A 58 1.25 -2.35 28.34
N ILE A 59 1.26 -1.15 28.93
CA ILE A 59 0.53 -0.85 30.16
C ILE A 59 -0.97 -1.11 29.97
N PHE A 60 -1.53 -0.69 28.85
CA PHE A 60 -2.94 -0.88 28.55
C PHE A 60 -3.33 -2.36 28.54
N TYR A 61 -2.58 -3.23 27.84
CA TYR A 61 -2.89 -4.66 27.78
C TYR A 61 -2.62 -5.39 29.09
N ASP A 62 -1.64 -4.96 29.89
CA ASP A 62 -1.30 -5.56 31.19
C ASP A 62 -2.38 -5.35 32.25
N ILE A 63 -3.14 -4.26 32.14
CA ILE A 63 -4.21 -3.94 33.10
C ILE A 63 -5.46 -4.79 32.84
N ILE A 64 -5.60 -5.42 31.66
CA ILE A 64 -6.79 -6.21 31.31
C ILE A 64 -6.79 -7.53 32.10
N PRO A 65 -7.80 -7.78 32.97
CA PRO A 65 -7.87 -9.01 33.74
C PRO A 65 -7.98 -10.24 32.84
N GLY A 66 -7.20 -11.28 33.13
CA GLY A 66 -7.21 -12.54 32.38
C GLY A 66 -6.32 -12.57 31.13
N VAL A 67 -5.67 -11.46 30.77
CA VAL A 67 -4.65 -11.44 29.72
C VAL A 67 -3.32 -11.94 30.29
N SER A 68 -2.75 -12.97 29.67
CA SER A 68 -1.43 -13.47 30.05
C SER A 68 -0.32 -12.51 29.63
N GLN A 69 0.86 -12.65 30.24
CA GLN A 69 1.99 -11.78 29.91
C GLN A 69 2.43 -11.94 28.45
N GLU A 70 2.44 -13.17 27.93
CA GLU A 70 2.76 -13.49 26.54
C GLU A 70 1.74 -12.85 25.59
N THR A 71 0.46 -12.99 25.91
CA THR A 71 -0.64 -12.40 25.14
C THR A 71 -0.53 -10.87 25.10
N SER A 72 -0.21 -10.23 26.23
CA SER A 72 -0.03 -8.77 26.29
C SER A 72 1.09 -8.28 25.38
N TRP A 73 2.22 -9.01 25.31
CA TRP A 73 3.35 -8.68 24.44
C TRP A 73 3.00 -8.86 22.97
N THR A 74 2.30 -9.94 22.62
CA THR A 74 1.83 -10.17 21.25
C THR A 74 0.81 -9.11 20.83
N LEU A 75 -0.14 -8.74 21.68
CA LEU A 75 -1.10 -7.66 21.39
C LEU A 75 -0.40 -6.31 21.23
N THR A 76 0.57 -5.99 22.10
CA THR A 76 1.39 -4.78 21.98
C THR A 76 2.12 -4.74 20.64
N ASN A 77 2.77 -5.84 20.26
CA ASN A 77 3.50 -5.96 19.00
C ASN A 77 2.56 -5.78 17.79
N ILE A 78 1.45 -6.53 17.73
CA ILE A 78 0.49 -6.46 16.62
C ILE A 78 -0.11 -5.06 16.49
N SER A 79 -0.55 -4.44 17.60
CA SER A 79 -1.15 -3.11 17.58
C SER A 79 -0.16 -2.03 17.10
N TYR A 80 1.09 -2.10 17.55
CA TYR A 80 2.13 -1.21 17.05
C TYR A 80 2.41 -1.43 15.56
N MET A 81 2.51 -2.70 15.11
CA MET A 81 2.72 -3.03 13.69
C MET A 81 1.57 -2.50 12.82
N PHE A 82 0.33 -2.70 13.27
CA PHE A 82 -0.86 -2.23 12.57
C PHE A 82 -0.88 -0.70 12.44
N GLY A 83 -0.65 0.02 13.54
CA GLY A 83 -0.57 1.48 13.53
C GLY A 83 0.57 1.99 12.64
N SER A 84 1.75 1.37 12.72
CA SER A 84 2.90 1.70 11.87
C SER A 84 2.61 1.46 10.39
N TYR A 85 1.96 0.35 10.05
CA TYR A 85 1.57 0.05 8.67
C TYR A 85 0.61 1.10 8.12
N LEU A 86 -0.44 1.42 8.89
CA LEU A 86 -1.44 2.41 8.49
C LEU A 86 -0.76 3.75 8.20
N MET A 87 0.03 4.23 9.15
CA MET A 87 0.69 5.53 9.07
C MET A 87 1.71 5.61 7.92
N PHE A 88 2.60 4.62 7.78
CA PHE A 88 3.74 4.74 6.87
C PHE A 88 3.51 4.15 5.48
N HIS A 89 2.58 3.21 5.32
CA HIS A 89 2.40 2.49 4.05
C HIS A 89 1.01 2.62 3.45
N TRP A 90 -0.02 2.84 4.28
CA TRP A 90 -1.39 3.01 3.80
C TRP A 90 -1.73 4.48 3.48
N VAL A 91 -1.39 5.41 4.37
CA VAL A 91 -1.61 6.85 4.15
C VAL A 91 -0.74 7.35 2.99
N ARG A 92 -1.36 8.03 2.02
CA ARG A 92 -0.73 8.61 0.82
C ARG A 92 -1.09 10.08 0.65
N GLY A 93 -0.30 10.78 -0.16
CA GLY A 93 -0.48 12.20 -0.42
C GLY A 93 -0.07 13.07 0.77
N VAL A 94 -0.46 14.34 0.70
CA VAL A 94 -0.25 15.34 1.76
C VAL A 94 -1.59 16.00 2.10
N PRO A 95 -1.82 16.43 3.34
CA PRO A 95 -3.13 16.96 3.76
C PRO A 95 -3.51 18.31 3.11
N PHE A 96 -2.55 19.02 2.51
CA PHE A 96 -2.77 20.30 1.82
C PHE A 96 -2.05 20.32 0.46
N GLU A 97 -2.76 20.73 -0.59
CA GLU A 97 -2.35 20.61 -1.99
C GLU A 97 -1.64 21.87 -2.48
N PHE A 98 -0.35 22.01 -2.16
CA PHE A 98 0.49 23.12 -2.65
C PHE A 98 1.44 22.70 -3.79
N ASN A 99 1.51 21.41 -4.11
CA ASN A 99 2.46 20.82 -5.06
C ASN A 99 1.77 20.12 -6.23
N SER A 100 0.58 20.59 -6.65
CA SER A 100 -0.14 20.07 -7.84
C SER A 100 -0.33 18.54 -7.88
N GLY A 101 -0.51 17.88 -6.73
CA GLY A 101 -0.66 16.42 -6.65
C GLY A 101 0.65 15.61 -6.69
N ALA A 102 1.82 16.26 -6.60
CA ALA A 102 3.13 15.61 -6.74
C ALA A 102 3.41 14.49 -5.71
N TYR A 103 2.66 14.41 -4.61
CA TYR A 103 2.82 13.37 -3.58
C TYR A 103 1.71 12.31 -3.58
N ASP A 104 0.70 12.40 -4.45
CA ASP A 104 -0.51 11.57 -4.39
C ASP A 104 -0.24 10.07 -4.53
N ASN A 105 0.81 9.74 -5.28
CA ASN A 105 1.22 8.36 -5.52
C ASN A 105 2.18 7.81 -4.45
N LEU A 106 2.67 8.67 -3.55
CA LEU A 106 3.67 8.33 -2.54
C LEU A 106 3.02 8.14 -1.17
N ASN A 107 3.34 7.01 -0.52
CA ASN A 107 3.02 6.83 0.90
C ASN A 107 4.00 7.63 1.78
N MET A 108 3.66 7.78 3.06
CA MET A 108 4.49 8.56 3.97
C MET A 108 5.93 8.03 4.09
N TRP A 109 6.15 6.71 4.04
CA TRP A 109 7.51 6.14 4.05
C TRP A 109 8.36 6.59 2.87
N GLU A 110 7.76 6.61 1.67
CA GLU A 110 8.42 7.04 0.44
C GLU A 110 8.69 8.54 0.42
N GLN A 111 7.85 9.32 1.11
CA GLN A 111 8.01 10.77 1.26
C GLN A 111 9.14 11.19 2.20
N ILE A 112 9.50 10.37 3.21
CA ILE A 112 10.56 10.71 4.18
C ILE A 112 11.89 10.92 3.46
N ASP A 113 12.55 12.02 3.83
CA ASP A 113 13.86 12.43 3.33
C ASP A 113 13.94 12.41 1.79
N ASN A 114 12.88 12.88 1.12
CA ASN A 114 12.78 12.92 -0.34
C ASN A 114 12.99 11.55 -1.02
N GLY A 115 12.68 10.46 -0.31
CA GLY A 115 12.87 9.11 -0.80
C GLY A 115 14.24 8.50 -0.53
N ASP A 116 15.20 9.28 0.02
CA ASP A 116 16.54 8.79 0.34
C ASP A 116 16.49 7.59 1.29
N GLN A 117 17.23 6.54 0.96
CA GLN A 117 17.25 5.33 1.75
C GLN A 117 18.35 5.43 2.82
N TYR A 118 18.20 4.64 3.89
CA TYR A 118 19.22 4.51 4.94
C TYR A 118 19.59 5.80 5.70
N THR A 119 18.72 6.81 5.68
CA THR A 119 18.83 8.00 6.53
C THR A 119 18.68 7.63 8.02
N PRO A 120 19.13 8.49 8.96
CA PRO A 120 18.97 8.23 10.39
C PRO A 120 17.52 7.96 10.80
N ALA A 121 16.57 8.76 10.29
CA ALA A 121 15.15 8.59 10.53
C ALA A 121 14.63 7.23 10.02
N LYS A 122 14.92 6.86 8.77
CA LYS A 122 14.49 5.56 8.22
C LYS A 122 15.15 4.38 8.95
N LYS A 123 16.42 4.48 9.34
CA LYS A 123 17.10 3.45 10.13
C LYS A 123 16.42 3.25 11.49
N PHE A 124 16.08 4.35 12.17
CA PHE A 124 15.33 4.29 13.43
C PHE A 124 13.95 3.67 13.24
N LEU A 125 13.15 4.17 12.29
CA LEU A 125 11.80 3.66 12.05
C LEU A 125 11.77 2.21 11.54
N LEU A 126 12.83 1.75 10.89
CA LEU A 126 13.03 0.34 10.52
C LEU A 126 13.41 -0.51 11.74
N SER A 127 14.23 0.01 12.65
CA SER A 127 14.73 -0.76 13.79
C SER A 127 13.68 -0.96 14.89
N VAL A 128 12.83 0.03 15.17
CA VAL A 128 11.79 -0.07 16.21
C VAL A 128 10.90 -1.32 16.07
N PRO A 129 10.27 -1.61 14.92
CA PRO A 129 9.45 -2.81 14.79
C PRO A 129 10.27 -4.11 14.94
N ILE A 130 11.52 -4.13 14.49
CA ILE A 130 12.41 -5.29 14.64
C ILE A 130 12.73 -5.52 16.12
N VAL A 131 13.11 -4.48 16.86
CA VAL A 131 13.42 -4.57 18.29
C VAL A 131 12.19 -4.98 19.09
N LEU A 132 11.01 -4.41 18.80
CA LEU A 132 9.77 -4.79 19.48
C LEU A 132 9.41 -6.25 19.23
N PHE A 133 9.59 -6.75 18.01
CA PHE A 133 9.40 -8.16 17.68
C PHE A 133 10.35 -9.06 18.49
N LEU A 134 11.63 -8.69 18.60
CA LEU A 134 12.60 -9.46 19.37
C LEU A 134 12.28 -9.46 20.87
N LEU A 135 11.86 -8.31 21.43
CA LEU A 135 11.39 -8.22 22.81
C LEU A 135 10.15 -9.10 23.02
N SER A 136 9.17 -9.02 22.12
CA SER A 136 7.97 -9.84 22.21
C SER A 136 8.30 -11.33 22.15
N THR A 137 9.17 -11.75 21.24
CA THR A 137 9.63 -13.15 21.13
C THR A 137 10.32 -13.63 22.40
N HIS A 138 11.15 -12.78 23.01
CA HIS A 138 11.84 -13.09 24.26
C HIS A 138 10.83 -13.29 25.42
N TYR A 139 9.88 -12.38 25.57
CA TYR A 139 8.89 -12.43 26.64
C TYR A 139 7.74 -13.41 26.40
N THR A 140 7.57 -13.91 25.17
CA THR A 140 6.69 -15.05 24.86
C THR A 140 7.44 -16.38 24.95
N HIS A 141 8.63 -16.41 25.56
CA HIS A 141 9.44 -17.59 25.78
C HIS A 141 9.74 -18.41 24.52
N TYR A 142 9.87 -17.73 23.37
CA TYR A 142 10.12 -18.38 22.08
C TYR A 142 9.06 -19.42 21.68
N ASP A 143 7.85 -19.33 22.25
CA ASP A 143 6.72 -20.16 21.84
C ASP A 143 6.44 -19.97 20.35
N PHE A 144 6.24 -21.08 19.66
CA PHE A 144 6.14 -21.10 18.20
C PHE A 144 4.90 -20.38 17.67
N THR A 145 3.79 -20.42 18.40
CA THR A 145 2.54 -19.79 18.00
C THR A 145 2.67 -18.28 18.08
N TYR A 146 3.10 -17.77 19.24
CA TYR A 146 3.33 -16.34 19.43
C TYR A 146 4.42 -15.81 18.50
N PHE A 147 5.51 -16.56 18.33
CA PHE A 147 6.58 -16.23 17.38
C PHE A 147 6.02 -16.07 15.96
N THR A 148 5.26 -17.03 15.46
CA THR A 148 4.73 -17.00 14.09
C THR A 148 3.84 -15.78 13.87
N ILE A 149 2.93 -15.49 14.81
CA ILE A 149 2.03 -14.34 14.72
C ILE A 149 2.84 -13.03 14.72
N ASN A 150 3.76 -12.88 15.67
CA ASN A 150 4.59 -11.68 15.80
C ASN A 150 5.52 -11.50 14.59
N PHE A 151 6.03 -12.59 14.03
CA PHE A 151 6.90 -12.61 12.87
C PHE A 151 6.16 -12.16 11.59
N LEU A 152 4.96 -12.68 11.36
CA LEU A 152 4.14 -12.25 10.23
C LEU A 152 3.76 -10.76 10.33
N ALA A 153 3.45 -10.29 11.54
CA ALA A 153 3.15 -8.88 11.79
C ALA A 153 4.35 -7.97 11.46
N VAL A 154 5.57 -8.33 11.92
CA VAL A 154 6.76 -7.52 11.62
C VAL A 154 7.13 -7.59 10.13
N LEU A 155 6.97 -8.74 9.46
CA LEU A 155 7.22 -8.85 8.02
C LEU A 155 6.32 -7.90 7.22
N ALA A 156 5.02 -7.82 7.56
CA ALA A 156 4.07 -6.94 6.89
C ALA A 156 4.48 -5.45 6.95
N VAL A 157 5.24 -5.06 7.98
CA VAL A 157 5.68 -3.69 8.24
C VAL A 157 7.10 -3.42 7.75
N VAL A 158 7.99 -4.42 7.80
CA VAL A 158 9.40 -4.27 7.43
C VAL A 158 9.61 -4.45 5.94
N VAL A 159 8.94 -5.42 5.29
CA VAL A 159 9.11 -5.66 3.85
C VAL A 159 8.86 -4.40 3.02
N PRO A 160 7.75 -3.65 3.21
CA PRO A 160 7.51 -2.43 2.44
C PRO A 160 8.50 -1.28 2.74
N LYS A 161 9.28 -1.36 3.83
CA LYS A 161 10.32 -0.38 4.17
C LYS A 161 11.63 -0.63 3.42
N LEU A 162 11.85 -1.84 2.92
CA LEU A 162 13.09 -2.18 2.22
C LEU A 162 13.19 -1.47 0.87
N PRO A 163 14.40 -1.08 0.41
CA PRO A 163 14.57 -0.43 -0.88
C PRO A 163 14.07 -1.25 -2.06
N SER A 164 14.15 -2.59 -1.97
CA SER A 164 13.63 -3.50 -2.99
C SER A 164 12.11 -3.45 -3.15
N SER A 165 11.38 -2.98 -2.13
CA SER A 165 9.93 -2.83 -2.15
C SER A 165 9.46 -1.41 -2.49
N HIS A 166 10.38 -0.53 -2.87
CA HIS A 166 10.04 0.85 -3.21
C HIS A 166 9.02 0.88 -4.36
N ARG A 167 7.93 1.65 -4.19
CA ARG A 167 6.84 1.79 -5.18
C ARG A 167 6.14 0.49 -5.56
N MET A 168 6.36 -0.60 -4.82
CA MET A 168 5.61 -1.83 -5.01
C MET A 168 4.23 -1.70 -4.38
N ARG A 169 3.19 -2.03 -5.14
CA ARG A 169 1.79 -1.98 -4.74
C ARG A 169 1.16 -3.36 -4.92
N VAL A 170 0.27 -3.74 -4.01
CA VAL A 170 -0.58 -4.90 -4.23
C VAL A 170 -1.61 -4.51 -5.30
N ALA A 171 -1.52 -5.16 -6.46
CA ALA A 171 -2.47 -4.98 -7.54
C ALA A 171 -3.83 -5.53 -7.08
N LYS A 172 -4.85 -4.68 -7.05
CA LYS A 172 -6.24 -5.15 -6.91
C LYS A 172 -6.52 -6.01 -8.13
N SER A 173 -6.62 -7.32 -7.95
CA SER A 173 -7.04 -8.20 -9.03
C SER A 173 -8.40 -7.71 -9.53
N ASN A 174 -8.49 -7.39 -10.81
CA ASN A 174 -9.73 -6.95 -11.44
C ASN A 174 -10.72 -8.12 -11.53
N PHE A 175 -11.27 -8.60 -10.41
CA PHE A 175 -12.35 -9.58 -10.40
C PHE A 175 -13.68 -9.00 -10.91
N ALA A 176 -13.73 -7.69 -11.18
CA ALA A 176 -14.87 -7.00 -11.79
C ALA A 176 -14.82 -6.93 -13.33
N ALA A 177 -13.67 -7.21 -13.98
CA ALA A 177 -13.53 -6.97 -15.43
C ALA A 177 -14.15 -8.06 -16.34
N ASN A 178 -14.64 -9.18 -15.79
CA ASN A 178 -15.22 -10.27 -16.59
C ASN A 178 -16.75 -10.41 -16.49
N LYS A 179 -17.45 -9.51 -15.79
CA LYS A 179 -18.94 -9.48 -15.76
C LYS A 179 -19.55 -8.55 -16.83
N GLY A 180 -18.75 -7.65 -17.42
CA GLY A 180 -19.22 -6.69 -18.43
C GLY A 180 -19.11 -7.17 -19.88
N GLN A 181 -18.15 -8.03 -20.22
CA GLN A 181 -17.94 -8.47 -21.61
C GLN A 181 -18.83 -9.65 -22.05
N ASN A 182 -19.51 -10.34 -21.13
CA ASN A 182 -20.38 -11.47 -21.48
C ASN A 182 -21.85 -11.06 -21.76
N LYS A 183 -22.18 -9.76 -21.67
CA LYS A 183 -23.53 -9.24 -21.99
C LYS A 183 -23.66 -8.69 -23.41
N SER A 184 -22.56 -8.47 -24.15
CA SER A 184 -22.62 -7.89 -25.51
C SER A 184 -22.69 -8.92 -26.64
N ILE A 185 -22.61 -10.22 -26.35
CA ILE A 185 -22.55 -11.27 -27.38
C ILE A 185 -23.93 -11.86 -27.72
N THR A 186 -25.00 -11.54 -26.97
CA THR A 186 -26.36 -12.10 -27.19
C THR A 186 -27.37 -11.15 -27.82
N LYS A 187 -26.95 -10.11 -28.55
CA LYS A 187 -27.85 -9.29 -29.38
C LYS A 187 -27.23 -8.95 -30.75
N SER A 188 -27.16 -9.95 -31.61
CA SER A 188 -27.03 -9.75 -33.06
C SER A 188 -27.94 -10.75 -33.76
N GLY A 189 -29.26 -10.58 -33.57
CA GLY A 189 -30.29 -11.19 -34.40
C GLY A 189 -30.55 -10.28 -35.60
N ASP A 190 -30.38 -10.86 -36.78
CA ASP A 190 -30.56 -10.36 -38.14
C ASP A 190 -31.81 -9.48 -38.40
N PRO A 191 -31.67 -8.32 -39.08
CA PRO A 191 -32.80 -7.65 -39.73
C PRO A 191 -32.59 -7.50 -41.25
N ARG A 192 -32.42 -8.61 -42.00
CA ARG A 192 -32.83 -8.65 -43.41
C ARG A 192 -34.36 -8.71 -43.52
N ALA A 193 -35.03 -7.57 -43.37
CA ALA A 193 -36.37 -7.32 -43.92
C ALA A 193 -36.84 -5.88 -43.63
N GLN A 194 -36.55 -4.95 -44.55
CA GLN A 194 -37.21 -3.66 -44.82
C GLN A 194 -36.26 -2.90 -45.76
N GLY A 195 -36.55 -2.54 -47.01
CA GLY A 195 -37.82 -2.20 -47.64
C GLY A 195 -37.78 -0.72 -48.07
N SER A 196 -37.09 -0.45 -49.19
CA SER A 196 -37.23 0.67 -50.16
C SER A 196 -37.93 1.99 -49.72
N LYS A 197 -37.20 3.12 -49.81
CA LYS A 197 -37.51 4.33 -50.62
C LYS A 197 -36.53 5.48 -50.30
N ASP A 198 -35.77 5.94 -51.31
CA ASP A 198 -34.88 7.10 -51.23
C ASP A 198 -35.67 8.42 -51.40
N PRO A 199 -35.33 9.49 -50.66
CA PRO A 199 -36.09 10.75 -50.67
C PRO A 199 -35.51 11.84 -51.60
N TYR A 200 -34.67 11.52 -52.58
CA TYR A 200 -34.00 12.51 -53.43
C TYR A 200 -34.64 12.74 -54.81
N ASP A 201 -35.84 12.20 -55.06
CA ASP A 201 -36.70 12.63 -56.16
C ASP A 201 -37.43 13.94 -55.81
N ALA A 202 -36.67 15.03 -55.63
CA ALA A 202 -37.15 16.40 -55.74
C ALA A 202 -35.98 17.38 -55.67
N ILE A 203 -35.74 18.08 -56.78
CA ILE A 203 -35.06 19.38 -56.93
C ILE A 203 -33.57 19.33 -57.36
N LEU A 204 -33.39 19.84 -58.59
CA LEU A 204 -32.18 20.16 -59.39
C LEU A 204 -31.61 19.05 -60.28
#